data_AF-A0A258CLB8-F1
#
_entry.id   AF-A0A258CLB8-F1
#
_cell.length_a   1.000
_cell.length_b   1.000
_cell.length_c   1.000
_cell.angle_alpha   90.00
_cell.angle_beta   90.00
_cell.angle_gamma   90.00
#
_symmetry.space_group_name_H-M   'P 1'
#
loop_
_entity.id
_entity.type
_entity.pdbx_description
1 polymer ?
#
loop_
_entity_poly.entity_id
_entity_poly.type
_entity_poly.pdbx_seq_one_letter_code
_entity_poly.pdbx_strand_id
1 'polypeptide(L)'
;MTYELYAQAARNALEAGFDGVELHCANGYLVNQFISAHTNQRDDEYGGSLQNRLRFLREITLAVAGVVGKERMGVRFSPLFATTDEDRVYLGLVEEDPHQTYIEAVKILEEVGIAYLSLAEADWENAPELPETFREAVRKTFSGKIIYAGKYTAERANRVIKAGWGDLIAFGRPFIANPDLPARIANNWPLNPLDPSSMYGGTDKGYTDYPTYTP
;
A
#
# COMPACT_ATOMS: atom_id res chain seq x y z
N MET A 1 -3.59 -8.29 23.05
CA MET A 1 -2.14 -8.54 22.92
C MET A 1 -1.52 -7.93 21.67
N THR A 2 -1.88 -8.27 20.42
CA THR A 2 -1.22 -7.67 19.23
C THR A 2 -1.82 -6.32 18.80
N TYR A 3 -3.15 -6.17 18.79
CA TYR A 3 -3.80 -4.89 18.42
C TYR A 3 -3.46 -3.74 19.39
N GLU A 4 -3.16 -4.06 20.65
CA GLU A 4 -2.71 -3.07 21.66
C GLU A 4 -1.35 -2.47 21.30
N LEU A 5 -0.45 -3.27 20.72
CA LEU A 5 0.86 -2.80 20.27
C LEU A 5 0.72 -1.86 19.06
N TYR A 6 -0.19 -2.16 18.12
CA TYR A 6 -0.52 -1.25 17.03
C TYR A 6 -1.11 0.07 17.54
N ALA A 7 -2.04 0.01 18.50
CA ALA A 7 -2.61 1.20 19.12
C ALA A 7 -1.55 2.02 19.87
N GLN A 8 -0.62 1.36 20.56
CA GLN A 8 0.49 2.05 21.22
C GLN A 8 1.45 2.69 20.22
N ALA A 9 1.77 2.00 19.11
CA ALA A 9 2.59 2.57 18.05
C ALA A 9 1.94 3.82 17.43
N ALA A 10 0.61 3.80 17.25
CA ALA A 10 -0.14 4.97 16.79
C ALA A 10 -0.09 6.13 17.79
N ARG A 11 -0.16 5.86 19.12
CA ARG A 11 0.03 6.89 20.15
C ARG A 11 1.42 7.52 20.05
N ASN A 12 2.45 6.68 19.94
CA ASN A 12 3.82 7.13 19.80
C ASN A 12 4.02 8.00 18.54
N ALA A 13 3.38 7.64 17.42
CA ALA A 13 3.43 8.43 16.20
C ALA A 13 2.82 9.83 16.39
N LEU A 14 1.66 9.93 17.06
CA LEU A 14 1.07 11.22 17.39
C LEU A 14 1.95 12.04 18.34
N GLU A 15 2.53 11.41 19.36
CA GLU A 15 3.47 12.06 20.29
C GLU A 15 4.72 12.58 19.57
N ALA A 16 5.18 11.88 18.53
CA ALA A 16 6.29 12.31 17.68
C ALA A 16 5.90 13.40 16.64
N GLY A 17 4.62 13.79 16.56
CA GLY A 17 4.14 14.86 15.69
C GLY A 17 3.75 14.42 14.27
N PHE A 18 3.53 13.12 14.02
CA PHE A 18 3.00 12.67 12.73
C PHE A 18 1.54 13.12 12.54
N ASP A 19 1.19 13.51 11.31
CA ASP A 19 -0.18 13.89 10.94
C ASP A 19 -1.16 12.72 10.93
N GLY A 20 -0.66 11.49 10.85
CA GLY A 20 -1.46 10.28 10.74
C GLY A 20 -0.58 9.03 10.63
N VAL A 21 -1.22 7.88 10.37
CA VAL A 21 -0.53 6.59 10.26
C VAL A 21 -1.03 5.78 9.06
N GLU A 22 -0.15 4.99 8.44
CA GLU A 22 -0.51 3.97 7.46
C GLU A 22 -0.30 2.57 8.07
N LEU A 23 -1.35 1.75 8.13
CA LEU A 23 -1.16 0.34 8.49
C LEU A 23 -0.64 -0.45 7.29
N HIS A 24 0.52 -1.05 7.48
CA HIS A 24 1.11 -1.93 6.48
C HIS A 24 0.45 -3.31 6.50
N CYS A 25 -0.48 -3.54 5.58
CA CYS A 25 -1.21 -4.80 5.41
C CYS A 25 -0.90 -5.47 4.07
N ALA A 26 0.33 -5.29 3.59
CA ALA A 26 0.78 -5.60 2.23
C ALA A 26 2.10 -6.37 2.27
N ASN A 27 2.66 -6.68 1.11
CA ASN A 27 4.01 -7.18 0.87
C ASN A 27 4.36 -8.47 1.65
N GLY A 28 3.37 -9.29 2.00
CA GLY A 28 3.56 -10.52 2.76
C GLY A 28 3.93 -10.32 4.24
N TYR A 29 3.77 -9.12 4.79
CA TYR A 29 3.94 -8.88 6.24
C TYR A 29 2.77 -9.43 7.05
N LEU A 30 2.85 -9.31 8.38
CA LEU A 30 1.98 -10.00 9.34
C LEU A 30 0.49 -9.95 8.99
N VAL A 31 -0.08 -8.77 8.75
CA VAL A 31 -1.53 -8.67 8.46
C VAL A 31 -1.85 -9.34 7.12
N ASN A 32 -0.99 -9.21 6.10
CA ASN A 32 -1.16 -9.91 4.83
C ASN A 32 -1.10 -11.44 5.02
N GLN A 33 -0.28 -11.94 5.94
CA GLN A 33 -0.22 -13.37 6.27
C GLN A 33 -1.52 -13.89 6.90
N PHE A 34 -2.22 -13.06 7.68
CA PHE A 34 -3.57 -13.39 8.17
C PHE A 34 -4.60 -13.34 7.05
N ILE A 35 -4.51 -12.32 6.20
CA ILE A 35 -5.42 -12.16 5.06
C ILE A 35 -5.32 -13.37 4.14
N SER A 36 -4.15 -13.95 3.91
CA SER A 36 -3.94 -14.97 2.87
C SER A 36 -4.33 -16.40 3.25
N ALA A 37 -4.99 -17.12 2.33
CA ALA A 37 -5.39 -18.52 2.54
C ALA A 37 -4.19 -19.47 2.54
N HIS A 38 -3.11 -19.12 1.84
CA HIS A 38 -1.91 -19.95 1.72
C HIS A 38 -1.09 -19.95 3.00
N THR A 39 -0.97 -18.80 3.67
CA THR A 39 -0.18 -18.68 4.91
C THR A 39 -1.02 -18.84 6.17
N ASN A 40 -2.32 -18.53 6.13
CA ASN A 40 -3.19 -18.65 7.29
C ASN A 40 -3.85 -20.04 7.36
N GLN A 41 -3.11 -21.00 7.92
CA GLN A 41 -3.57 -22.37 8.15
C GLN A 41 -4.20 -22.55 9.55
N ARG A 42 -4.69 -21.48 10.17
CA ARG A 42 -5.31 -21.54 11.50
C ARG A 42 -6.70 -22.17 11.43
N ASP A 43 -7.07 -22.89 12.47
CA ASP A 43 -8.37 -23.53 12.68
C ASP A 43 -9.25 -22.81 13.73
N ASP A 44 -8.80 -21.66 14.23
CA ASP A 44 -9.52 -20.81 15.16
C ASP A 44 -10.31 -19.69 14.47
N GLU A 45 -10.84 -18.74 15.25
CA GLU A 45 -11.65 -17.64 14.73
C GLU A 45 -10.90 -16.64 13.83
N TYR A 46 -9.59 -16.79 13.69
CA TYR A 46 -8.74 -15.96 12.84
C TYR A 46 -8.31 -16.65 11.54
N GLY A 47 -8.76 -17.89 11.27
CA GLY A 47 -8.44 -18.63 10.05
C GLY A 47 -9.60 -19.43 9.45
N GLY A 48 -9.30 -20.19 8.40
CA GLY A 48 -10.28 -20.92 7.60
C GLY A 48 -11.05 -20.00 6.65
N SER A 49 -12.22 -19.50 7.09
CA SER A 49 -13.06 -18.66 6.23
C SER A 49 -12.42 -17.30 5.92
N LEU A 50 -12.75 -16.70 4.77
CA LEU A 50 -12.29 -15.34 4.42
C LEU A 50 -12.65 -14.32 5.52
N GLN A 51 -13.84 -14.40 6.10
CA GLN A 51 -14.25 -13.50 7.18
C GLN A 51 -13.38 -13.63 8.43
N ASN A 52 -12.99 -14.84 8.79
CA ASN A 52 -12.06 -15.08 9.90
C ASN A 52 -10.64 -14.58 9.58
N ARG A 53 -10.15 -14.84 8.36
CA ARG A 53 -8.84 -14.31 7.89
C ARG A 53 -8.77 -12.78 7.95
N LEU A 54 -9.88 -12.11 7.64
CA LEU A 54 -9.98 -10.65 7.69
C LEU A 54 -10.28 -10.09 9.09
N ARG A 55 -10.59 -10.93 10.08
CA ARG A 55 -10.90 -10.51 11.46
C ARG A 55 -9.76 -9.69 12.06
N PHE A 56 -8.52 -10.15 11.90
CA PHE A 56 -7.35 -9.48 12.44
C PHE A 56 -7.17 -8.08 11.84
N LEU A 57 -7.34 -7.92 10.52
CA LEU A 57 -7.36 -6.63 9.84
C LEU A 57 -8.39 -5.68 10.46
N ARG A 58 -9.62 -6.16 10.68
CA ARG A 58 -10.71 -5.36 11.26
C ARG A 58 -10.35 -4.88 12.67
N GLU A 59 -9.87 -5.77 13.53
CA GLU A 59 -9.54 -5.48 14.92
C GLU A 59 -8.41 -4.46 15.05
N ILE A 60 -7.31 -4.63 14.31
CA ILE A 60 -6.21 -3.65 14.34
C ILE A 60 -6.65 -2.31 13.74
N THR A 61 -7.50 -2.31 12.71
CA THR A 61 -7.98 -1.09 12.07
C THR A 61 -8.82 -0.28 13.04
N LEU A 62 -9.76 -0.93 13.75
CA LEU A 62 -10.58 -0.29 14.78
C LEU A 62 -9.73 0.23 15.96
N ALA A 63 -8.78 -0.57 16.44
CA ALA A 63 -7.93 -0.20 17.57
C ALA A 63 -7.07 1.04 17.26
N VAL A 64 -6.51 1.09 16.04
CA VAL A 64 -5.66 2.21 15.60
C VAL A 64 -6.52 3.43 15.29
N ALA A 65 -7.64 3.27 14.58
CA ALA A 65 -8.59 4.37 14.34
C ALA A 65 -9.10 5.00 15.64
N GLY A 66 -9.30 4.20 16.70
CA GLY A 66 -9.67 4.71 18.03
C GLY A 66 -8.61 5.58 18.71
N VAL A 67 -7.35 5.51 18.26
CA VAL A 67 -6.24 6.34 18.75
C VAL A 67 -6.00 7.54 17.85
N VAL A 68 -5.78 7.30 16.55
CA VAL A 68 -5.39 8.34 15.59
C VAL A 68 -6.58 9.11 15.03
N GLY A 69 -7.80 8.59 15.15
CA GLY A 69 -8.95 9.09 14.39
C GLY A 69 -8.93 8.51 12.98
N LYS A 70 -10.11 8.09 12.50
CA LYS A 70 -10.26 7.40 11.21
C LYS A 70 -9.84 8.28 10.02
N GLU A 71 -10.03 9.59 10.14
CA GLU A 71 -9.66 10.62 9.16
C GLU A 71 -8.16 10.88 9.04
N ARG A 72 -7.35 10.31 9.94
CA ARG A 72 -5.88 10.38 9.92
C ARG A 72 -5.23 9.00 9.74
N MET A 73 -6.01 8.04 9.26
CA MET A 73 -5.60 6.66 9.12
C MET A 73 -5.66 6.20 7.66
N GLY A 74 -4.57 5.59 7.21
CA GLY A 74 -4.51 4.85 5.95
C GLY A 74 -4.25 3.36 6.17
N VAL A 75 -4.59 2.57 5.16
CA VAL A 75 -4.24 1.14 5.10
C VAL A 75 -3.65 0.82 3.74
N ARG A 76 -2.58 0.02 3.71
CA ARG A 76 -1.90 -0.39 2.49
C ARG A 76 -2.08 -1.87 2.19
N PHE A 77 -2.49 -2.18 0.96
CA PHE A 77 -2.57 -3.53 0.40
C PHE A 77 -1.65 -3.70 -0.81
N SER A 78 -1.34 -4.95 -1.17
CA SER A 78 -0.59 -5.33 -2.36
C SER A 78 -1.28 -6.49 -3.08
N PRO A 79 -2.46 -6.26 -3.69
CA PRO A 79 -3.15 -7.30 -4.43
C PRO A 79 -2.31 -7.74 -5.63
N LEU A 80 -2.06 -9.04 -5.75
CA LEU A 80 -1.29 -9.63 -6.84
C LEU A 80 -2.23 -10.45 -7.73
N PHE A 81 -2.37 -10.03 -8.98
CA PHE A 81 -3.14 -10.70 -10.03
C PHE A 81 -2.20 -11.42 -11.00
N ALA A 82 -1.22 -12.15 -10.46
CA ALA A 82 -0.21 -12.85 -11.24
C ALA A 82 -0.67 -14.26 -11.63
N THR A 83 -0.28 -14.71 -12.83
CA THR A 83 -0.27 -16.12 -13.19
C THR A 83 1.06 -16.71 -12.74
N THR A 84 1.11 -17.26 -11.54
CA THR A 84 2.27 -17.97 -11.01
C THR A 84 1.79 -19.17 -10.20
N ASP A 85 2.55 -20.26 -10.24
CA ASP A 85 2.30 -21.45 -9.41
C ASP A 85 2.90 -21.29 -7.99
N GLU A 86 3.57 -20.16 -7.71
CA GLU A 86 4.17 -19.86 -6.41
C GLU A 86 3.19 -19.13 -5.48
N ASP A 87 3.07 -19.60 -4.24
CA ASP A 87 2.25 -18.96 -3.20
C ASP A 87 2.76 -17.57 -2.78
N ARG A 88 4.05 -17.28 -3.03
CA ARG A 88 4.70 -16.01 -2.67
C ARG A 88 5.67 -15.56 -3.74
N VAL A 89 5.59 -14.27 -4.09
CA VAL A 89 6.59 -13.57 -4.93
C VAL A 89 7.19 -12.39 -4.16
N TYR A 90 8.16 -11.69 -4.77
CA TYR A 90 8.91 -10.59 -4.16
C TYR A 90 8.03 -9.52 -3.47
N LEU A 91 6.83 -9.26 -3.98
CA LEU A 91 5.89 -8.25 -3.46
C LEU A 91 4.70 -8.80 -2.66
N GLY A 92 4.71 -10.08 -2.25
CA GLY A 92 3.70 -10.59 -1.34
C GLY A 92 3.13 -11.95 -1.72
N LEU A 93 1.94 -12.20 -1.21
CA LEU A 93 1.24 -13.49 -1.30
C LEU A 93 0.27 -13.47 -2.48
N VAL A 94 0.21 -14.58 -3.19
CA VAL A 94 -0.76 -14.81 -4.27
C VAL A 94 -2.00 -15.41 -3.62
N GLU A 95 -3.17 -14.83 -3.89
CA GLU A 95 -4.45 -15.36 -3.39
C GLU A 95 -5.11 -16.22 -4.47
N GLU A 96 -5.88 -17.24 -4.08
CA GLU A 96 -6.69 -18.02 -5.02
C GLU A 96 -7.70 -17.14 -5.79
N ASP A 97 -8.35 -16.22 -5.07
CA ASP A 97 -9.19 -15.17 -5.66
C ASP A 97 -8.78 -13.81 -5.07
N PRO A 98 -7.83 -13.10 -5.69
CA PRO A 98 -7.38 -11.79 -5.22
C PRO A 98 -8.48 -10.73 -5.40
N HIS A 99 -9.40 -10.89 -6.35
CA HIS A 99 -10.49 -9.94 -6.53
C HIS A 99 -11.42 -9.99 -5.33
N GLN A 100 -11.96 -11.17 -5.02
CA GLN A 100 -12.87 -11.35 -3.90
C GLN A 100 -12.19 -10.97 -2.57
N THR A 101 -10.99 -11.49 -2.32
CA THR A 101 -10.27 -11.30 -1.05
C THR A 101 -10.07 -9.82 -0.73
N TYR A 102 -9.55 -9.05 -1.69
CA TYR A 102 -9.27 -7.64 -1.43
C TYR A 102 -10.51 -6.75 -1.50
N ILE A 103 -11.55 -7.08 -2.27
CA ILE A 103 -12.81 -6.33 -2.22
C ILE A 103 -13.51 -6.51 -0.86
N GLU A 104 -13.54 -7.72 -0.29
CA GLU A 104 -14.05 -7.93 1.07
C GLU A 104 -13.20 -7.20 2.13
N ALA A 105 -11.88 -7.19 1.98
CA ALA A 105 -11.00 -6.40 2.85
C ALA A 105 -11.29 -4.89 2.76
N VAL A 106 -11.52 -4.38 1.54
CA VAL A 106 -11.85 -2.97 1.31
C VAL A 106 -13.21 -2.58 1.90
N LYS A 107 -14.21 -3.47 1.89
CA LYS A 107 -15.50 -3.24 2.59
C LYS A 107 -15.31 -2.99 4.08
N ILE A 108 -14.43 -3.74 4.74
CA ILE A 108 -14.11 -3.53 6.16
C ILE A 108 -13.54 -2.12 6.38
N LEU A 109 -12.64 -1.67 5.49
CA LEU A 109 -12.03 -0.34 5.59
C LEU A 109 -13.06 0.78 5.37
N GLU A 110 -13.99 0.58 4.44
CA GLU A 110 -15.13 1.48 4.21
C GLU A 110 -16.04 1.54 5.44
N GLU A 111 -16.39 0.40 6.05
CA GLU A 111 -17.23 0.34 7.25
C GLU A 111 -16.59 1.08 8.43
N VAL A 112 -15.27 0.99 8.59
CA VAL A 112 -14.54 1.78 9.60
C VAL A 112 -14.50 3.26 9.22
N GLY A 113 -14.45 3.56 7.92
CA GLY A 113 -14.42 4.92 7.36
C GLY A 113 -13.04 5.57 7.46
N ILE A 114 -11.99 4.82 7.14
CA ILE A 114 -10.60 5.32 7.14
C ILE A 114 -10.39 6.39 6.05
N ALA A 115 -9.35 7.21 6.19
CA ALA A 115 -9.08 8.34 5.29
C ALA A 115 -8.69 7.90 3.87
N TYR A 116 -7.80 6.91 3.78
CA TYR A 116 -7.30 6.47 2.48
C TYR A 116 -6.92 4.99 2.42
N LEU A 117 -7.00 4.45 1.21
CA LEU A 117 -6.52 3.13 0.83
C LEU A 117 -5.33 3.29 -0.11
N SER A 118 -4.22 2.62 0.19
CA SER A 118 -3.01 2.62 -0.62
C SER A 118 -2.81 1.23 -1.25
N LEU A 119 -2.69 1.18 -2.57
CA LEU A 119 -2.55 -0.04 -3.36
C LEU A 119 -1.17 -0.09 -4.00
N ALA A 120 -0.32 -0.99 -3.49
CA ALA A 120 0.95 -1.31 -4.09
C ALA A 120 0.76 -2.32 -5.23
N GLU A 121 0.99 -1.86 -6.45
CA GLU A 121 1.00 -2.71 -7.63
C GLU A 121 2.34 -3.40 -7.80
N ALA A 122 2.29 -4.56 -8.44
CA ALA A 122 3.45 -5.33 -8.83
C ALA A 122 4.40 -4.49 -9.70
N ASP A 123 5.70 -4.46 -9.36
CA ASP A 123 6.65 -3.50 -9.93
C ASP A 123 7.95 -4.12 -10.48
N TRP A 124 7.97 -5.44 -10.74
CA TRP A 124 9.03 -6.16 -11.45
C TRP A 124 8.86 -6.10 -12.98
N GLU A 125 9.86 -6.55 -13.75
CA GLU A 125 9.94 -6.39 -15.23
C GLU A 125 8.70 -6.89 -15.99
N ASN A 126 8.04 -7.96 -15.52
CA ASN A 126 6.91 -8.61 -16.19
C ASN A 126 5.64 -8.70 -15.31
N ALA A 127 5.52 -7.80 -14.34
CA ALA A 127 4.35 -7.73 -13.49
C ALA A 127 3.10 -7.38 -14.31
N PRO A 128 1.99 -8.16 -14.25
CA PRO A 128 0.74 -7.71 -14.86
C PRO A 128 0.28 -6.43 -14.17
N GLU A 129 -0.27 -5.51 -14.96
CA GLU A 129 -0.98 -4.37 -14.39
C GLU A 129 -2.18 -4.85 -13.58
N LEU A 130 -2.49 -4.12 -12.51
CA LEU A 130 -3.72 -4.37 -11.78
C LEU A 130 -4.92 -4.27 -12.75
N PRO A 131 -5.87 -5.22 -12.76
CA PRO A 131 -6.99 -5.18 -13.70
C PRO A 131 -7.84 -3.91 -13.54
N GLU A 132 -8.28 -3.30 -14.64
CA GLU A 132 -9.17 -2.13 -14.61
C GLU A 132 -10.49 -2.45 -13.89
N THR A 133 -11.03 -3.65 -14.12
CA THR A 133 -12.24 -4.14 -13.43
C THR A 133 -12.08 -4.18 -11.91
N PHE A 134 -10.88 -4.50 -11.41
CA PHE A 134 -10.59 -4.45 -9.98
C PHE A 134 -10.50 -3.01 -9.48
N ARG A 135 -9.86 -2.11 -10.23
CA ARG A 135 -9.83 -0.67 -9.87
C ARG A 135 -11.23 -0.08 -9.79
N GLU A 136 -12.10 -0.39 -10.74
CA GLU A 136 -13.50 0.01 -10.71
C GLU A 136 -14.25 -0.55 -9.49
N ALA A 137 -14.03 -1.82 -9.16
CA ALA A 137 -14.63 -2.46 -7.99
C ALA A 137 -14.17 -1.80 -6.68
N VAL A 138 -12.86 -1.50 -6.54
CA VAL A 138 -12.32 -0.77 -5.39
C VAL A 138 -12.97 0.60 -5.29
N ARG A 139 -13.01 1.38 -6.37
CA ARG A 139 -13.61 2.73 -6.35
C ARG A 139 -15.10 2.72 -6.00
N LYS A 140 -15.85 1.70 -6.45
CA LYS A 140 -17.27 1.50 -6.11
C LYS A 140 -17.45 1.11 -4.63
N THR A 141 -16.47 0.46 -4.03
CA THR A 141 -16.55 -0.10 -2.67
C THR A 141 -16.06 0.88 -1.61
N PHE A 142 -14.98 1.59 -1.88
CA PHE A 142 -14.37 2.56 -0.96
C PHE A 142 -14.75 3.97 -1.38
N SER A 143 -15.15 4.83 -0.46
CA SER A 143 -15.53 6.23 -0.72
C SER A 143 -14.41 7.23 -0.36
N GLY A 144 -13.43 6.83 0.44
CA GLY A 144 -12.25 7.62 0.81
C GLY A 144 -11.25 7.82 -0.33
N LYS A 145 -10.04 8.29 0.00
CA LYS A 145 -8.98 8.55 -0.99
C LYS A 145 -8.25 7.28 -1.41
N ILE A 146 -8.05 7.08 -2.70
CA ILE A 146 -7.33 5.91 -3.22
C ILE A 146 -5.97 6.34 -3.76
N ILE A 147 -4.91 5.70 -3.28
CA ILE A 147 -3.53 5.92 -3.71
C ILE A 147 -3.03 4.68 -4.45
N TYR A 148 -2.43 4.85 -5.62
CA TYR A 148 -1.72 3.77 -6.29
C TYR A 148 -0.21 4.00 -6.31
N ALA A 149 0.56 2.93 -6.19
CA ALA A 149 2.02 2.93 -6.29
C ALA A 149 2.50 1.73 -7.10
N GLY A 150 3.66 1.85 -7.77
CA GLY A 150 4.27 0.75 -8.53
C GLY A 150 4.51 1.10 -10.00
N LYS A 151 5.78 1.35 -10.36
CA LYS A 151 6.21 1.68 -11.75
C LYS A 151 5.37 2.76 -12.46
N TYR A 152 4.83 3.72 -11.71
CA TYR A 152 4.08 4.83 -12.31
C TYR A 152 5.01 5.79 -13.06
N THR A 153 4.55 6.21 -14.24
CA THR A 153 5.06 7.39 -14.96
C THR A 153 4.03 8.51 -14.85
N ALA A 154 4.39 9.74 -15.24
CA ALA A 154 3.45 10.86 -15.30
C ALA A 154 2.24 10.56 -16.19
N GLU A 155 2.45 9.88 -17.32
CA GLU A 155 1.40 9.46 -18.24
C GLU A 155 0.45 8.44 -17.60
N ARG A 156 1.00 7.37 -17.01
CA ARG A 156 0.20 6.33 -16.35
C ARG A 156 -0.57 6.89 -15.15
N ALA A 157 0.06 7.78 -14.39
CA ALA A 157 -0.58 8.51 -13.28
C ALA A 157 -1.79 9.31 -13.77
N ASN A 158 -1.63 10.07 -14.85
CA ASN A 158 -2.72 10.86 -15.45
C ASN A 158 -3.87 9.98 -15.95
N ARG A 159 -3.58 8.80 -16.50
CA ARG A 159 -4.63 7.85 -16.94
C ARG A 159 -5.50 7.42 -15.76
N VAL A 160 -4.89 6.99 -14.65
CA VAL A 160 -5.60 6.51 -13.46
C VAL A 160 -6.48 7.61 -12.85
N ILE A 161 -5.95 8.83 -12.74
CA ILE A 161 -6.69 9.99 -12.21
C ILE A 161 -7.86 10.35 -13.14
N LYS A 162 -7.64 10.46 -14.46
CA LYS A 162 -8.69 10.80 -15.43
C LYS A 162 -9.79 9.76 -15.52
N ALA A 163 -9.46 8.49 -15.32
CA ALA A 163 -10.42 7.40 -15.28
C ALA A 163 -11.26 7.38 -13.98
N GLY A 164 -10.90 8.17 -12.97
CA GLY A 164 -11.60 8.23 -11.68
C GLY A 164 -11.33 7.02 -10.77
N TRP A 165 -10.32 6.20 -11.10
CA TRP A 165 -9.98 5.02 -10.32
C TRP A 165 -9.22 5.34 -9.04
N GLY A 166 -8.38 6.38 -9.07
CA GLY A 166 -7.55 6.80 -7.94
C GLY A 166 -7.50 8.32 -7.81
N ASP A 167 -7.20 8.78 -6.59
CA ASP A 167 -7.09 10.19 -6.25
C ASP A 167 -5.63 10.69 -6.25
N LEU A 168 -4.69 9.80 -5.90
CA LEU A 168 -3.28 10.11 -5.70
C LEU A 168 -2.39 9.01 -6.26
N ILE A 169 -1.16 9.37 -6.64
CA ILE A 169 -0.15 8.42 -7.13
C ILE A 169 1.13 8.61 -6.32
N ALA A 170 1.63 7.52 -5.74
CA ALA A 170 2.87 7.51 -4.98
C ALA A 170 4.03 6.97 -5.83
N PHE A 171 5.17 7.65 -5.75
CA PHE A 171 6.40 7.30 -6.44
C PHE A 171 7.46 6.92 -5.40
N GLY A 172 8.00 5.69 -5.49
CA GLY A 172 9.04 5.19 -4.58
C GLY A 172 10.44 5.47 -5.12
N ARG A 173 10.97 4.52 -5.91
CA ARG A 173 12.32 4.58 -6.52
C ARG A 173 12.66 5.92 -7.18
N PRO A 174 11.78 6.57 -7.97
CA PRO A 174 12.09 7.89 -8.52
C PRO A 174 12.29 8.96 -7.44
N PHE A 175 11.56 8.91 -6.33
CA PHE A 175 11.66 9.92 -5.27
C PHE A 175 12.96 9.78 -4.48
N ILE A 176 13.49 8.56 -4.30
CA ILE A 176 14.80 8.33 -3.66
C ILE A 176 15.88 9.17 -4.33
N ALA A 177 15.95 9.12 -5.67
CA ALA A 177 17.00 9.81 -6.42
C ALA A 177 16.67 11.26 -6.79
N ASN A 178 15.42 11.71 -6.59
CA ASN A 178 14.94 13.02 -7.06
C ASN A 178 14.18 13.72 -5.94
N PRO A 179 14.86 14.51 -5.08
CA PRO A 179 14.19 15.20 -3.96
C PRO A 179 13.15 16.23 -4.44
N ASP A 180 13.29 16.71 -5.67
CA ASP A 180 12.42 17.64 -6.37
C ASP A 180 11.52 16.95 -7.42
N LEU A 181 11.24 15.64 -7.27
CA LEU A 181 10.47 14.84 -8.23
C LEU A 181 9.17 15.51 -8.71
N PRO A 182 8.31 16.12 -7.85
CA PRO A 182 7.11 16.79 -8.34
C PRO A 182 7.39 17.91 -9.35
N ALA A 183 8.43 18.71 -9.11
CA ALA A 183 8.82 19.78 -10.03
C ALA A 183 9.36 19.21 -11.34
N ARG A 184 10.14 18.12 -11.29
CA ARG A 184 10.62 17.45 -12.50
C ARG A 184 9.49 16.88 -13.34
N ILE A 185 8.51 16.23 -12.72
CA ILE A 185 7.32 15.73 -13.40
C ILE A 185 6.54 16.87 -14.05
N ALA A 186 6.30 17.97 -13.32
CA ALA A 186 5.53 19.10 -13.82
C ALA A 186 6.19 19.80 -15.02
N ASN A 187 7.52 19.85 -15.06
CA ASN A 187 8.29 20.52 -16.12
C ASN A 187 8.87 19.56 -17.17
N ASN A 188 8.60 18.26 -17.04
CA ASN A 188 9.20 17.21 -17.87
C ASN A 188 10.74 17.26 -17.91
N TRP A 189 11.36 17.51 -16.75
CA TRP A 189 12.82 17.50 -16.59
C TRP A 189 13.36 16.08 -16.41
N PRO A 190 14.62 15.82 -16.79
CA PRO A 190 15.23 14.50 -16.62
C PRO A 190 15.33 14.10 -15.15
N LEU A 191 15.09 12.83 -14.88
CA LEU A 191 15.26 12.23 -13.56
C LEU A 191 16.72 11.81 -13.35
N ASN A 192 17.23 12.03 -12.15
CA ASN A 192 18.49 11.45 -11.71
C ASN A 192 18.39 9.91 -11.74
N PRO A 193 19.46 9.21 -12.12
CA PRO A 193 19.53 7.76 -11.99
C PRO A 193 19.56 7.37 -10.51
N LEU A 194 18.86 6.29 -10.17
CA LEU A 194 18.94 5.67 -8.84
C LEU A 194 20.19 4.78 -8.77
N ASP A 195 20.97 4.90 -7.69
CA ASP A 195 21.98 3.93 -7.30
C ASP A 195 21.33 2.83 -6.42
N PRO A 196 21.18 1.59 -6.90
CA PRO A 196 20.58 0.51 -6.12
C PRO A 196 21.46 0.07 -4.95
N SER A 197 22.78 0.29 -5.02
CA SER A 197 23.73 -0.19 -4.02
C SER A 197 23.66 0.58 -2.70
N SER A 198 23.11 1.80 -2.74
CA SER A 198 22.96 2.68 -1.57
C SER A 198 21.58 2.66 -0.94
N MET A 199 20.66 1.80 -1.40
CA MET A 199 19.26 1.82 -0.95
C MET A 199 19.06 1.39 0.51
N TYR A 200 19.96 0.57 1.07
CA TYR A 200 19.83 0.00 2.41
C TYR A 200 21.14 0.11 3.19
N GLY A 201 21.05 0.56 4.45
CA GLY A 201 22.23 0.80 5.29
C GLY A 201 22.98 2.08 4.90
N GLY A 202 24.26 2.17 5.29
CA GLY A 202 25.12 3.28 4.89
C GLY A 202 25.00 4.55 5.74
N THR A 203 25.15 5.70 5.09
CA THR A 203 25.28 7.04 5.71
C THR A 203 24.43 8.06 4.93
N ASP A 204 24.96 9.24 4.65
CA ASP A 204 24.33 10.30 3.85
C ASP A 204 24.37 10.02 2.34
N LYS A 205 25.40 9.28 1.89
CA LYS A 205 25.61 8.94 0.48
C LYS A 205 24.50 8.06 -0.10
N GLY A 206 23.90 8.52 -1.18
CA GLY A 206 22.77 7.87 -1.82
C GLY A 206 21.47 7.98 -1.01
N TYR A 207 21.41 8.90 -0.04
CA TYR A 207 20.22 9.18 0.77
C TYR A 207 19.86 10.67 0.73
N THR A 208 20.79 11.56 1.10
CA THR A 208 20.56 13.02 1.17
C THR A 208 21.39 13.84 0.18
N ASP A 209 22.23 13.21 -0.62
CA ASP A 209 23.17 13.86 -1.54
C ASP A 209 22.73 13.83 -3.02
N TYR A 210 21.55 13.28 -3.33
CA TYR A 210 20.97 13.40 -4.66
C TYR A 210 20.64 14.87 -4.98
N PRO A 211 21.15 15.43 -6.09
CA PRO A 211 20.99 16.86 -6.38
C PRO A 211 19.58 17.17 -6.90
N THR A 212 19.09 18.38 -6.61
CA THR A 212 17.93 18.95 -7.31
C THR A 212 18.30 19.30 -8.76
N TYR A 213 17.30 19.39 -9.63
CA TYR A 213 17.52 19.82 -11.01
C TYR A 213 17.96 21.29 -11.06
N THR A 214 19.00 21.57 -11.84
CA THR A 214 19.46 22.93 -12.15
C THR A 214 19.38 23.10 -13.67
N PRO A 215 18.59 24.06 -14.19
CA PRO A 215 18.45 24.31 -15.62
C PRO A 215 19.76 24.69 -16.33
#